data_AF-A0AB33KWF1-F1
#
_entry.id   AF-A0AB33KWF1-F1
#
_cell.length_a   1.000
_cell.length_b   1.000
_cell.length_c   1.000
_cell.angle_alpha   90.00
_cell.angle_beta   90.00
_cell.angle_gamma   90.00
#
_symmetry.space_group_name_H-M   'P 1'
#
loop_
_entity.id
_entity.type
_entity.pdbx_description
1 polymer ?
#
loop_
_entity_poly.entity_id
_entity_poly.type
_entity_poly.pdbx_seq_one_letter_code
_entity_poly.pdbx_strand_id
1 'polypeptide(L)' 'MSRINQLRRYRKHLEERYLRLVETANDYKYEDECKSDRSAFKAMKILEKLNRIKYLDEDMSSPVV' A
#
# COMPACT_ATOMS: atom_id res chain seq x y z
N MET A 1 -24.15 1.67 3.06
CA MET A 1 -22.90 1.23 2.38
C MET A 1 -22.33 0.07 3.18
N SER A 2 -22.06 -1.08 2.55
CA SER A 2 -21.47 -2.23 3.26
C SER A 2 -20.03 -1.93 3.70
N ARG A 3 -19.65 -2.36 4.91
CA ARG A 3 -18.28 -2.22 5.48
C ARG A 3 -17.21 -2.81 4.55
N ILE A 4 -17.54 -3.88 3.84
CA ILE A 4 -16.68 -4.53 2.84
C ILE A 4 -16.36 -3.58 1.67
N ASN A 5 -17.35 -2.81 1.20
CA ASN A 5 -17.14 -1.85 0.12
C ASN A 5 -16.25 -0.67 0.56
N GLN A 6 -16.29 -0.28 1.84
CA GLN A 6 -15.41 0.74 2.39
C GLN A 6 -13.96 0.24 2.44
N LEU A 7 -13.76 -1.01 2.89
CA LEU A 7 -12.45 -1.63 2.96
C LEU A 7 -11.82 -1.82 1.57
N ARG A 8 -12.61 -2.25 0.58
CA ARG A 8 -12.16 -2.35 -0.82
C ARG A 8 -11.76 -1.00 -1.42
N ARG A 9 -12.53 0.06 -1.14
CA ARG A 9 -12.18 1.44 -1.58
C ARG A 9 -10.89 1.92 -0.90
N TYR A 10 -10.74 1.65 0.39
CA TYR A 10 -9.55 2.01 1.15
C TYR A 10 -8.31 1.28 0.62
N ARG A 11 -8.42 -0.03 0.36
CA ARG A 11 -7.36 -0.83 -0.26
C ARG A 11 -6.93 -0.25 -1.60
N LYS A 12 -7.88 0.05 -2.49
CA LYS A 12 -7.59 0.66 -3.80
C LYS A 12 -6.84 1.99 -3.65
N HIS A 13 -7.27 2.83 -2.70
CA HIS A 13 -6.59 4.10 -2.42
C HIS A 13 -5.14 3.90 -1.93
N LEU A 14 -4.89 2.88 -1.11
CA LEU A 14 -3.53 2.54 -0.67
C LEU A 14 -2.68 2.02 -1.83
N GLU A 15 -3.23 1.18 -2.71
CA GLU A 15 -2.54 0.68 -3.91
C GLU A 15 -2.13 1.83 -4.84
N GLU A 16 -3.07 2.75 -5.15
CA GLU A 16 -2.78 3.93 -5.97
C GLU A 16 -1.71 4.82 -5.34
N ARG A 17 -1.76 5.01 -4.01
CA ARG A 17 -0.75 5.81 -3.29
C ARG A 17 0.61 5.15 -3.26
N TYR A 18 0.66 3.83 -3.11
CA TYR A 18 1.90 3.05 -3.14
C TYR A 18 2.59 3.21 -4.50
N LEU A 19 1.86 3.01 -5.60
CA LEU A 19 2.40 3.15 -6.96
C LEU A 19 3.01 4.52 -7.19
N ARG A 20 2.29 5.60 -6.86
CA ARG A 20 2.81 6.97 -7.00
C ARG A 20 4.08 7.21 -6.20
N LEU A 21 4.19 6.64 -4.99
CA LEU A 21 5.38 6.80 -4.16
C LEU A 21 6.59 6.03 -4.72
N VAL A 22 6.36 4.86 -5.33
CA VAL A 22 7.39 4.07 -6.00
C VAL A 22 7.87 4.77 -7.26
N GLU A 23 6.96 5.29 -8.08
CA GLU A 23 7.30 6.13 -9.25
C GLU A 23 8.14 7.33 -8.82
N THR A 24 7.67 8.09 -7.83
CA THR A 24 8.40 9.25 -7.30
C THR A 24 9.79 8.86 -6.77
N ALA A 25 9.91 7.73 -6.07
CA ALA A 25 11.21 7.27 -5.57
C ALA A 25 12.18 6.96 -6.73
N ASN A 26 11.67 6.35 -7.80
CA ASN A 26 12.47 6.05 -8.99
C ASN A 26 12.85 7.32 -9.77
N ASP A 27 11.94 8.27 -9.91
CA ASP A 27 12.19 9.54 -10.61
C ASP A 27 13.34 10.32 -9.96
N TYR A 28 13.32 10.44 -8.63
CA TYR A 28 14.35 11.16 -7.88
C TYR A 28 15.62 10.33 -7.60
N LYS A 29 15.69 9.07 -8.03
CA LYS A 29 16.78 8.13 -7.68
C LYS A 29 18.18 8.67 -7.98
N TYR A 30 18.33 9.41 -9.08
CA TYR A 30 19.60 9.98 -9.53
C TYR A 30 19.65 11.51 -9.44
N GLU A 31 18.53 12.15 -9.07
CA GLU A 31 18.42 13.61 -8.97
C GLU A 31 18.54 14.11 -7.52
N ASP A 32 17.83 13.45 -6.60
CA ASP A 32 17.73 13.86 -5.19
C ASP A 32 17.51 12.63 -4.31
N GLU A 33 18.61 12.12 -3.76
CA GLU A 33 18.64 10.93 -2.89
C GLU A 33 17.70 11.09 -1.68
N CYS A 34 17.66 12.28 -1.07
CA CYS A 34 16.82 12.53 0.10
C CYS A 34 15.31 12.44 -0.24
N LYS A 35 14.90 12.95 -1.40
CA LYS A 35 13.51 12.81 -1.88
C LYS A 35 13.18 11.38 -2.28
N SER A 36 14.11 10.70 -2.93
CA SER A 36 13.99 9.28 -3.29
C SER A 36 13.76 8.43 -2.03
N ASP A 37 14.66 8.51 -1.05
CA ASP A 37 14.63 7.71 0.17
C ASP A 37 13.37 7.98 0.99
N ARG A 38 12.97 9.25 1.10
CA ARG A 38 11.74 9.61 1.81
C ARG A 38 10.50 9.02 1.13
N SER A 39 10.48 8.96 -0.19
CA SER A 39 9.37 8.40 -0.97
C SER A 39 9.35 6.87 -0.85
N ALA A 40 10.51 6.22 -0.93
CA ALA A 40 10.68 4.79 -0.71
C ALA A 40 10.26 4.36 0.70
N PHE A 41 10.68 5.08 1.74
CA PHE A 41 10.27 4.82 3.13
C PHE A 41 8.76 4.89 3.31
N LYS A 42 8.12 5.91 2.72
CA LYS A 42 6.65 6.04 2.73
C LYS A 42 5.99 4.88 1.97
N ALA A 43 6.54 4.47 0.82
CA ALA A 43 6.02 3.34 0.06
C ALA A 43 6.05 2.05 0.89
N MET A 44 7.15 1.77 1.60
CA MET A 44 7.25 0.62 2.52
C MET A 44 6.17 0.63 3.59
N LYS A 45 5.86 1.80 4.18
CA LYS A 45 4.78 1.92 5.18
C LYS A 45 3.39 1.68 4.60
N ILE A 46 3.15 2.03 3.33
CA ILE A 46 1.87 1.72 2.67
C ILE A 46 1.80 0.23 2.33
N LEU A 47 2.90 -0.36 1.87
CA LEU A 47 2.98 -1.80 1.60
C LEU A 47 2.68 -2.62 2.85
N GLU A 48 3.20 -2.22 4.02
CA GLU A 48 2.90 -2.85 5.31
C GLU A 48 1.38 -2.86 5.59
N LYS A 49 0.68 -1.74 5.31
CA LYS A 49 -0.77 -1.65 5.49
C LYS A 49 -1.52 -2.56 4.52
N LEU A 50 -1.09 -2.63 3.26
CA LEU A 50 -1.67 -3.53 2.27
C LEU A 50 -1.51 -5.00 2.68
N ASN A 51 -0.35 -5.37 3.21
CA ASN A 51 -0.10 -6.72 3.71
C ASN A 51 -1.03 -7.08 4.88
N ARG A 52 -1.26 -6.14 5.81
CA ARG A 52 -2.23 -6.34 6.91
C ARG A 52 -3.65 -6.54 6.39
N ILE A 53 -4.06 -5.79 5.36
CA ILE A 53 -5.38 -5.97 4.73
C ILE A 53 -5.46 -7.34 4.04
N LYS A 54 -4.41 -7.75 3.32
CA LYS A 54 -4.35 -9.05 2.64
C LYS A 54 -4.45 -10.21 3.65
N TYR A 55 -3.74 -10.10 4.78
CA TYR A 55 -3.81 -11.08 5.86
C TYR A 55 -5.23 -11.21 6.41
N LEU A 56 -5.92 -10.09 6.65
CA LEU A 56 -7.32 -10.11 7.09
C LEU A 56 -8.26 -10.71 6.04
N ASP A 57 -8.06 -10.42 4.75
CA ASP A 57 -8.85 -11.01 3.65
C ASP A 57 -8.64 -12.54 3.57
N GLU A 58 -7.41 -13.03 3.79
CA GLU A 58 -7.07 -14.46 3.78
C GLU A 58 -7.69 -15.22 4.97
N ASP A 59 -7.60 -14.68 6.19
CA ASP A 59 -8.26 -15.24 7.38
C ASP A 59 -9.78 -15.36 7.16
N MET A 60 -10.41 -14.33 6.57
CA MET A 60 -11.85 -14.33 6.27
C MET A 60 -12.26 -15.28 5.14
N SER A 61 -11.34 -15.67 4.26
CA SER A 61 -11.59 -16.61 3.16
C SER A 61 -11.31 -18.05 3.54
N SER A 62 -10.57 -18.29 4.63
CA SER A 62 -10.32 -19.64 5.14
C SER A 62 -11.54 -20.15 5.92
N PRO A 63 -12.13 -21.30 5.55
CA PRO A 63 -13.12 -21.92 6.41
C PRO A 63 -12.38 -22.43 7.64
N VAL A 64 -12.71 -21.88 8.82
CA VAL A 64 -12.32 -22.46 10.10
C VAL A 64 -12.80 -23.91 10.10
N VAL A 65 -11.86 -24.85 10.07
CA VAL A 65 -12.08 -26.29 10.23
C VAL A 65 -12.32 -26.59 11.71
#